data_AF-H5XW55-F1
#
_entry.id   AF-H5XW55-F1
#
_cell.length_a   1.000
_cell.length_b   1.000
_cell.length_c   1.000
_cell.angle_alpha   90.00
_cell.angle_beta   90.00
_cell.angle_gamma   90.00
#
_symmetry.space_group_name_H-M   'P 1'
#
loop_
_entity.id
_entity.type
_entity.pdbx_description
1 polymer ?
#
loop_
_entity_poly.entity_id
_entity_poly.type
_entity_poly.pdbx_seq_one_letter_code
_entity_poly.pdbx_strand_id
1 'polypeptide(L)'
;MTITFTKFAGFCFILLSVLRLTPFINATGKWLLYVSLAAFFLILSDLIEFYIEGIAVKREVKLNKTLNHLPSVLLAGSLIAVIVLPYLKINIPVKQVNALSDAITLVSLGIAIALIGFKTERTKKSSFDKTNSIRDEIREYINSIEGKRVIDERISELSSQDTQSIGVQRKDSK
;
A
#
# COMPACT_ATOMS: atom_id res chain seq x y z
N MET A 1 7.29 2.07 -3.56
CA MET A 1 7.87 3.04 -2.60
C MET A 1 7.35 2.84 -1.17
N THR A 2 6.05 2.56 -0.98
CA THR A 2 5.41 2.32 0.33
C THR A 2 6.00 1.15 1.13
N ILE A 3 6.33 0.02 0.49
CA ILE A 3 6.90 -1.17 1.18
C ILE A 3 8.24 -0.83 1.87
N THR A 4 9.07 -0.01 1.24
CA THR A 4 10.37 0.40 1.78
C THR A 4 10.21 1.32 2.98
N PHE A 5 9.23 2.23 2.93
CA PHE A 5 8.89 3.13 4.02
C PHE A 5 8.34 2.35 5.23
N THR A 6 7.41 1.40 5.02
CA THR A 6 6.86 0.58 6.11
C THR A 6 7.94 -0.27 6.78
N LYS A 7 8.86 -0.85 6.00
CA LYS A 7 10.02 -1.59 6.54
C LYS A 7 10.95 -0.70 7.34
N PHE A 8 11.26 0.49 6.84
CA PHE A 8 12.11 1.46 7.53
C PHE A 8 11.47 1.98 8.82
N ALA A 9 10.19 2.34 8.77
CA ALA A 9 9.42 2.75 9.94
C ALA A 9 9.36 1.65 11.01
N GLY A 10 9.13 0.39 10.61
CA GLY A 10 9.18 -0.75 11.51
C GLY A 10 10.56 -0.93 12.17
N PHE A 11 11.64 -0.77 11.40
CA PHE A 11 13.00 -0.81 11.94
C PHE A 11 13.26 0.33 12.94
N CYS A 12 12.83 1.55 12.63
CA CYS A 12 12.91 2.69 13.56
C CYS A 12 12.14 2.44 14.86
N PHE A 13 10.97 1.80 14.81
CA PHE A 13 10.21 1.43 16.02
C PHE A 13 10.93 0.39 16.88
N ILE A 14 11.57 -0.62 16.25
CA ILE A 14 12.39 -1.60 16.96
C ILE A 14 13.57 -0.89 17.64
N LEU A 15 14.25 0.00 16.93
CA LEU A 15 15.38 0.77 17.47
C LEU A 15 14.95 1.66 18.63
N LEU A 16 13.82 2.37 18.50
CA LEU A 16 13.19 3.16 19.57
C LEU A 16 12.84 2.33 20.80
N SER A 17 12.36 1.09 20.59
CA SER A 17 12.02 0.18 21.69
C SER A 17 13.25 -0.22 22.50
N VAL A 18 14.36 -0.54 21.81
CA VAL A 18 15.65 -0.82 22.45
C VAL A 18 16.17 0.41 23.20
N LEU A 19 16.08 1.59 22.57
CA LEU A 19 16.54 2.85 23.14
C LEU A 19 15.75 3.25 24.40
N ARG A 20 14.45 2.90 24.46
CA ARG A 20 13.58 3.07 25.63
C ARG A 20 13.93 2.14 26.79
N LEU A 21 14.36 0.90 26.49
CA LEU A 21 14.78 -0.08 27.50
C LEU A 21 16.12 0.29 28.15
N THR A 22 16.96 1.05 27.45
CA THR A 22 18.18 1.61 28.02
C THR A 22 17.93 2.93 28.76
N PRO A 23 18.59 3.19 29.91
CA PRO A 23 18.44 4.43 30.68
C PRO A 23 19.08 5.66 30.01
N PHE A 24 19.51 5.58 28.74
CA PHE A 24 20.08 6.69 28.00
C PHE A 24 19.07 7.82 27.74
N ILE A 25 17.77 7.50 27.69
CA ILE A 25 16.69 8.47 27.50
C ILE A 25 15.76 8.38 28.69
N ASN A 26 15.66 9.47 29.45
CA ASN A 26 14.68 9.59 30.53
C ASN A 26 13.29 9.81 29.91
N ALA A 27 12.70 8.74 29.38
CA ALA A 27 11.42 8.74 28.69
C ALA A 27 10.28 8.93 29.71
N THR A 28 10.07 10.17 30.14
CA THR A 28 8.96 10.56 31.00
C THR A 28 7.64 10.25 30.30
N GLY A 29 6.60 9.81 31.03
CA GLY A 29 5.30 9.49 30.44
C GLY A 29 4.73 10.58 29.52
N LYS A 30 5.04 11.85 29.79
CA LYS A 30 4.67 13.01 28.96
C LYS A 30 5.27 12.93 27.56
N TRP A 31 6.54 12.56 27.44
CA TRP A 31 7.20 12.38 26.15
C TRP A 31 6.55 11.25 25.34
N LEU A 32 6.19 10.15 26.01
CA LEU A 32 5.48 9.04 25.37
C LEU A 32 4.14 9.47 24.79
N LEU A 33 3.40 10.30 25.51
CA LEU A 33 2.12 10.84 25.06
C LEU A 33 2.29 11.70 23.80
N TYR A 34 3.33 12.54 23.72
CA TYR A 34 3.57 13.37 22.54
C TYR A 34 3.89 12.55 21.30
N VAL A 35 4.75 11.54 21.45
CA VAL A 35 5.10 10.61 20.36
C VAL A 35 3.88 9.81 19.92
N SER A 36 3.08 9.32 20.88
CA SER A 36 1.85 8.57 20.59
C SER A 36 0.82 9.43 19.87
N LEU A 37 0.67 10.69 20.27
CA LEU A 37 -0.25 11.64 19.63
C LEU A 37 0.22 11.99 18.21
N ALA A 38 1.52 12.17 18.00
CA ALA A 38 2.09 12.39 16.68
C ALA A 38 1.89 11.19 15.75
N ALA A 39 2.11 9.97 16.25
CA ALA A 39 1.85 8.73 15.52
C ALA A 39 0.36 8.59 15.16
N PHE A 40 -0.54 8.92 16.09
CA PHE A 40 -1.98 8.94 15.84
C PHE A 40 -2.36 9.90 14.70
N PHE A 41 -1.82 11.12 14.69
CA PHE A 41 -2.09 12.07 13.60
C PHE A 41 -1.57 11.59 12.24
N LEU A 42 -0.42 10.91 12.19
CA LEU A 42 0.09 10.31 10.96
C LEU A 42 -0.85 9.21 10.44
N ILE A 43 -1.24 8.28 11.32
CA ILE A 43 -2.13 7.19 10.96
C ILE A 43 -3.52 7.71 10.54
N LEU A 44 -3.99 8.78 11.19
CA LEU A 44 -5.25 9.41 10.83
C LEU A 44 -5.16 10.12 9.47
N SER A 45 -4.00 10.72 9.15
CA SER A 45 -3.72 11.28 7.84
C SER A 45 -3.79 10.19 6.75
N ASP A 46 -3.10 9.07 6.96
CA ASP A 46 -3.14 7.91 6.07
C ASP A 46 -4.57 7.37 5.91
N LEU A 47 -5.36 7.34 6.98
CA LEU A 47 -6.76 6.89 6.94
C LEU A 47 -7.61 7.79 6.05
N ILE A 48 -7.47 9.10 6.20
CA ILE A 48 -8.24 10.08 5.43
C ILE A 48 -7.82 10.03 3.97
N GLU A 49 -6.52 9.96 3.68
CA GLU A 49 -6.01 9.81 2.32
C GLU A 49 -6.56 8.54 1.65
N PHE A 50 -6.53 7.40 2.36
CA PHE A 50 -7.09 6.13 1.87
C PHE A 50 -8.61 6.23 1.57
N TYR A 51 -9.34 6.98 2.38
CA TYR A 51 -10.77 7.19 2.21
C TYR A 51 -11.06 8.11 1.01
N ILE A 52 -10.32 9.21 0.88
CA ILE A 52 -10.40 10.17 -0.24
C ILE A 52 -10.09 9.45 -1.56
N GLU A 53 -8.96 8.74 -1.64
CA GLU A 53 -8.56 7.97 -2.83
C GLU A 53 -9.61 6.89 -3.14
N GLY A 54 -10.14 6.25 -2.09
CA GLY A 54 -11.21 5.27 -2.22
C GLY A 54 -12.52 5.80 -2.81
N ILE A 55 -12.90 7.02 -2.45
CA ILE A 55 -14.10 7.68 -2.98
C ILE A 55 -13.85 8.14 -4.42
N ALA A 56 -12.69 8.73 -4.71
CA ALA A 56 -12.33 9.20 -6.05
C ALA A 56 -12.42 8.07 -7.08
N VAL A 57 -11.86 6.90 -6.75
CA VAL A 57 -11.89 5.72 -7.63
C VAL A 57 -13.30 5.15 -7.80
N LYS A 58 -14.14 5.15 -6.75
CA LYS A 58 -15.50 4.57 -6.82
C LYS A 58 -16.51 5.44 -7.54
N ARG A 59 -16.34 6.77 -7.51
CA ARG A 59 -17.36 7.70 -8.01
C ARG A 59 -16.99 8.39 -9.31
N GLU A 60 -15.74 8.30 -9.80
CA GLU A 60 -15.23 9.10 -10.93
C GLU A 60 -15.47 10.62 -10.77
N VAL A 61 -15.79 11.07 -9.55
CA VAL A 61 -16.07 12.47 -9.25
C VAL A 61 -14.77 13.16 -8.86
N LYS A 62 -14.49 14.30 -9.50
CA LYS A 62 -13.43 15.23 -9.07
C LYS A 62 -13.72 15.69 -7.65
N LEU A 63 -13.04 15.10 -6.67
CA LEU A 63 -13.13 15.55 -5.27
C LEU A 63 -12.65 17.00 -5.15
N ASN A 64 -13.33 17.76 -4.29
CA ASN A 64 -13.01 19.15 -4.04
C ASN A 64 -11.55 19.28 -3.56
N LYS A 65 -10.81 20.23 -4.16
CA LYS A 65 -9.39 20.50 -3.88
C LYS A 65 -9.07 20.64 -2.40
N THR A 66 -10.02 21.18 -1.61
CA THR A 66 -9.91 21.38 -0.17
C THR A 66 -9.82 20.08 0.64
N LEU A 67 -10.51 19.01 0.23
CA LEU A 67 -10.44 17.71 0.91
C LEU A 67 -9.06 17.06 0.74
N ASN A 68 -8.40 17.27 -0.40
CA ASN A 68 -7.03 16.81 -0.63
C ASN A 68 -5.99 17.49 0.25
N HIS A 69 -6.29 18.65 0.85
CA HIS A 69 -5.37 19.33 1.75
C HIS A 69 -5.47 18.84 3.20
N LEU A 70 -6.56 18.16 3.57
CA LEU A 70 -6.80 17.70 4.95
C LEU A 70 -5.71 16.74 5.48
N PRO A 71 -5.22 15.75 4.71
CA PRO A 71 -4.09 14.92 5.13
C PRO A 71 -2.81 15.74 5.40
N SER A 72 -2.56 16.77 4.59
CA SER A 72 -1.40 17.64 4.76
C SER A 72 -1.45 18.46 6.06
N VAL A 73 -2.64 18.94 6.44
CA VAL A 73 -2.85 19.63 7.73
C VAL A 73 -2.61 18.70 8.92
N LEU A 74 -3.04 17.44 8.83
CA LEU A 74 -2.80 16.44 9.88
C LEU A 74 -1.33 16.05 9.99
N LEU A 75 -0.62 15.95 8.86
CA LEU A 75 0.83 15.79 8.82
C LEU A 75 1.56 16.93 9.52
N ALA A 76 1.17 18.18 9.24
CA ALA A 76 1.69 19.35 9.93
C ALA A 76 1.38 19.29 11.44
N GLY A 77 0.17 18.86 11.81
CA GLY A 77 -0.24 18.64 13.20
C GLY A 77 0.63 17.60 13.93
N SER A 78 1.02 16.52 13.25
CA SER A 78 1.95 15.52 13.79
C SER A 78 3.33 16.13 14.11
N LEU A 79 3.89 16.93 13.18
CA LEU A 79 5.16 17.63 13.40
C LEU A 79 5.07 18.58 14.59
N ILE A 80 3.99 19.35 14.67
CA ILE A 80 3.74 20.28 15.79
C ILE A 80 3.63 19.51 17.11
N ALA A 81 2.99 18.34 17.11
CA ALA A 81 2.87 17.50 18.31
C ALA A 81 4.23 16.96 18.80
N VAL A 82 5.19 16.69 17.91
CA VAL A 82 6.54 16.26 18.33
C VAL A 82 7.41 17.45 18.74
N ILE A 83 7.33 18.57 18.02
CA ILE A 83 8.26 19.69 18.20
C ILE A 83 7.78 20.64 19.28
N VAL A 84 6.50 21.02 19.29
CA VAL A 84 5.99 22.13 20.11
C VAL A 84 5.46 21.64 21.45
N LEU A 85 4.75 20.50 21.47
CA LEU A 85 4.12 19.96 22.67
C LEU A 85 5.09 19.66 23.84
N PRO A 86 6.34 19.21 23.61
CA PRO A 86 7.32 19.05 24.70
C PRO A 86 7.70 20.34 25.41
N TYR A 87 7.59 21.49 24.72
CA TYR A 87 7.92 22.80 25.30
C TYR A 87 6.73 23.45 26.02
N LEU A 88 5.51 22.91 25.84
CA LEU A 88 4.34 23.35 26.60
C LEU A 88 4.39 22.79 28.02
N LYS A 89 4.44 23.67 29.02
CA LYS A 89 4.39 23.30 30.44
C LYS A 89 3.00 22.81 30.82
N ILE A 90 2.70 21.56 30.48
CA ILE A 90 1.43 20.90 30.79
C ILE A 90 1.57 20.14 32.10
N ASN A 91 0.77 20.52 33.10
CA ASN A 91 0.78 19.88 34.42
C ASN A 91 -0.32 18.81 34.53
N ILE A 92 -0.16 17.70 33.80
CA ILE A 92 -1.06 16.53 33.90
C ILE A 92 -0.38 15.47 34.79
N PRO A 93 -1.12 14.81 35.70
CA PRO A 93 -0.60 13.72 36.52
C PRO A 93 -0.15 12.53 35.66
N VAL A 94 1.02 11.97 36.00
CA VAL A 94 1.68 10.89 35.24
C VAL A 94 0.80 9.66 35.00
N LYS A 95 -0.12 9.34 35.92
CA LYS A 95 -1.03 8.20 35.81
C LYS A 95 -2.04 8.38 34.67
N GLN A 96 -2.57 9.59 34.50
CA GLN A 96 -3.50 9.91 33.41
C GLN A 96 -2.77 10.02 32.06
N VAL A 97 -1.56 10.59 32.07
CA VAL A 97 -0.72 10.69 30.87
C VAL A 97 -0.42 9.31 30.30
N ASN A 98 -0.05 8.34 31.13
CA ASN A 98 0.24 6.99 30.67
C ASN A 98 -1.02 6.29 30.14
N ALA A 99 -2.14 6.36 30.87
CA ALA A 99 -3.39 5.76 30.42
C ALA A 99 -3.88 6.33 29.08
N LEU A 100 -3.78 7.65 28.90
CA LEU A 100 -4.14 8.33 27.66
C LEU A 100 -3.17 7.96 26.52
N SER A 101 -1.86 7.90 26.81
CA SER A 101 -0.86 7.46 25.85
C SER A 101 -1.16 6.04 25.37
N ASP A 102 -1.39 5.10 26.28
CA ASP A 102 -1.67 3.70 25.96
C ASP A 102 -2.96 3.57 25.12
N ALA A 103 -4.02 4.30 25.50
CA ALA A 103 -5.27 4.31 24.75
C ALA A 103 -5.08 4.83 23.32
N ILE A 104 -4.38 5.97 23.15
CA ILE A 104 -4.09 6.55 21.83
C ILE A 104 -3.26 5.57 21.00
N THR A 105 -2.27 4.92 21.61
CA THR A 105 -1.39 3.97 20.92
C THR A 105 -2.16 2.74 20.44
N LEU A 106 -3.03 2.18 21.28
CA LEU A 106 -3.87 1.03 20.92
C LEU A 106 -4.86 1.35 19.81
N VAL A 107 -5.53 2.51 19.88
CA VAL A 107 -6.43 2.97 18.82
C VAL A 107 -5.68 3.18 17.51
N SER A 108 -4.52 3.84 17.57
CA SER A 108 -3.64 4.06 16.42
C SER A 108 -3.25 2.74 15.76
N LEU A 109 -2.82 1.76 16.56
CA LEU A 109 -2.42 0.44 16.09
C LEU A 109 -3.59 -0.30 15.43
N GLY A 110 -4.78 -0.25 16.04
CA GLY A 110 -5.99 -0.86 15.48
C GLY A 110 -6.35 -0.28 14.11
N ILE A 111 -6.30 1.04 13.98
CA ILE A 111 -6.55 1.73 12.70
C ILE A 111 -5.49 1.33 11.66
N ALA A 112 -4.21 1.31 12.04
CA ALA A 112 -3.12 0.95 11.13
C ALA A 112 -3.26 -0.49 10.61
N ILE A 113 -3.59 -1.45 11.48
CA ILE A 113 -3.83 -2.85 11.09
C ILE A 113 -5.03 -2.94 10.12
N ALA A 114 -6.13 -2.26 10.44
CA ALA A 114 -7.32 -2.24 9.58
C ALA A 114 -7.00 -1.65 8.19
N LEU A 115 -6.23 -0.56 8.13
CA LEU A 115 -5.77 0.03 6.87
C LEU A 115 -4.91 -0.90 6.03
N ILE A 116 -3.99 -1.64 6.67
CA ILE A 116 -3.18 -2.64 5.97
C ILE A 116 -4.08 -3.74 5.37
N GLY A 117 -5.07 -4.21 6.13
CA GLY A 117 -6.06 -5.17 5.66
C GLY A 117 -6.84 -4.66 4.43
N PHE A 118 -7.43 -3.47 4.52
CA PHE A 118 -8.20 -2.91 3.41
C PHE A 118 -7.35 -2.56 2.17
N LYS A 119 -6.10 -2.11 2.37
CA LYS A 119 -5.19 -1.78 1.27
C LYS A 119 -4.75 -3.03 0.51
N THR A 120 -4.46 -4.13 1.22
CA THR A 120 -4.11 -5.41 0.59
C THR A 120 -5.26 -6.01 -0.20
N GLU A 121 -6.50 -5.91 0.29
CA GLU A 121 -7.70 -6.34 -0.46
C GLU A 121 -7.91 -5.53 -1.74
N ARG A 122 -7.76 -4.20 -1.69
CA ARG A 122 -7.90 -3.33 -2.89
C ARG A 122 -6.86 -3.64 -3.97
N THR A 123 -5.58 -3.79 -3.60
CA THR A 123 -4.52 -4.09 -4.58
C THR A 123 -4.71 -5.48 -5.21
N LYS A 124 -5.20 -6.45 -4.43
CA LYS A 124 -5.51 -7.78 -4.95
C LYS A 124 -6.67 -7.74 -5.94
N LYS A 125 -7.73 -6.98 -5.64
CA LYS A 125 -8.88 -6.82 -6.54
C LYS A 125 -8.51 -6.13 -7.86
N SER A 126 -7.76 -5.02 -7.82
CA SER A 126 -7.37 -4.32 -9.06
C SER A 126 -6.45 -5.17 -9.95
N SER A 127 -5.57 -5.98 -9.35
CA SER A 127 -4.71 -6.90 -10.11
C SER A 127 -5.51 -8.03 -10.76
N PHE A 128 -6.56 -8.50 -10.07
CA PHE A 128 -7.45 -9.54 -10.59
C PHE A 128 -8.30 -9.01 -11.75
N ASP A 129 -8.89 -7.82 -11.60
CA ASP A 129 -9.70 -7.18 -12.64
C ASP A 129 -8.86 -6.88 -13.90
N LYS A 130 -7.62 -6.41 -13.73
CA LYS A 130 -6.71 -6.16 -14.86
C LYS A 130 -6.32 -7.45 -15.60
N THR A 131 -6.13 -8.54 -14.87
CA THR A 131 -5.80 -9.86 -15.46
C THR A 131 -6.98 -10.42 -16.25
N ASN A 132 -8.21 -10.20 -15.76
CA ASN A 132 -9.43 -10.62 -16.47
C ASN A 132 -9.66 -9.79 -17.75
N SER A 133 -9.46 -8.46 -17.70
CA SER A 133 -9.53 -7.60 -18.90
C SER A 133 -8.58 -8.05 -20.01
N ILE A 134 -7.31 -8.32 -19.66
CA ILE A 134 -6.31 -8.80 -20.63
C ILE A 134 -6.71 -10.16 -21.21
N ARG A 135 -7.26 -11.06 -20.38
CA ARG A 135 -7.73 -12.37 -20.85
C ARG A 135 -8.91 -12.23 -21.81
N ASP A 136 -9.83 -11.32 -21.53
CA ASP A 136 -11.00 -11.07 -22.37
C ASP A 136 -10.60 -10.41 -23.70
N GLU A 137 -9.66 -9.45 -23.69
CA GLU A 137 -9.08 -8.86 -24.89
C GLU A 137 -8.35 -9.90 -25.77
N ILE A 138 -7.54 -10.78 -25.15
CA ILE A 138 -6.87 -11.88 -25.87
C ILE A 138 -7.91 -12.84 -26.46
N ARG A 139 -8.97 -13.15 -25.72
CA ARG A 139 -10.04 -14.03 -26.19
C ARG A 139 -10.81 -13.41 -27.36
N GLU A 140 -11.07 -12.12 -27.30
CA GLU A 140 -11.71 -11.37 -28.39
C GLU A 140 -10.82 -11.34 -29.63
N TYR A 141 -9.53 -11.06 -29.46
CA TYR A 141 -8.56 -11.10 -30.54
C TYR A 141 -8.47 -12.47 -31.21
N ILE A 142 -8.35 -13.56 -30.44
CA ILE A 142 -8.32 -14.94 -30.96
C ILE A 142 -9.60 -15.28 -31.75
N ASN A 143 -10.75 -14.76 -31.32
CA ASN A 143 -12.03 -15.00 -31.98
C ASN A 143 -12.28 -14.09 -33.18
N SER A 144 -11.52 -13.02 -33.34
CA SER A 144 -11.61 -12.10 -34.48
C SER A 144 -11.14 -12.75 -35.78
N ILE A 145 -11.58 -12.21 -36.92
CA ILE A 145 -11.15 -12.67 -38.26
C ILE A 145 -9.62 -12.57 -38.40
N GLU A 146 -9.04 -11.48 -37.88
CA GLU A 146 -7.59 -11.25 -37.94
C GLU A 146 -6.82 -12.26 -37.09
N GLY A 147 -7.28 -12.52 -35.86
CA GLY A 147 -6.65 -13.50 -34.97
C GLY A 147 -6.76 -14.94 -35.48
N LYS A 148 -7.92 -15.32 -36.03
CA LYS A 148 -8.08 -16.62 -36.70
C LYS A 148 -7.14 -16.75 -37.90
N ARG A 149 -7.02 -15.71 -38.73
CA ARG A 149 -6.11 -15.72 -39.88
C ARG A 149 -4.65 -15.93 -39.45
N VAL A 150 -4.20 -15.25 -38.40
CA VAL A 150 -2.82 -15.40 -37.88
C VAL A 150 -2.59 -16.82 -37.32
N ILE A 151 -3.58 -17.39 -36.64
CA ILE A 151 -3.50 -18.77 -36.12
C ILE A 151 -3.45 -19.78 -37.28
N ASP A 152 -4.34 -19.63 -38.26
CA ASP A 152 -4.42 -20.50 -39.43
C ASP A 152 -3.13 -20.41 -40.28
N GLU A 153 -2.59 -19.20 -40.46
CA GLU A 153 -1.31 -18.96 -41.10
C GLU A 153 -0.17 -19.68 -40.36
N ARG A 154 -0.13 -19.60 -39.02
CA ARG A 154 0.90 -20.31 -38.25
C ARG A 154 0.77 -21.83 -38.27
N ILE A 155 -0.46 -22.36 -38.28
CA ILE A 155 -0.70 -23.81 -38.43
C ILE A 155 -0.28 -24.27 -39.83
N SER A 156 -0.51 -23.46 -40.86
CA SER A 156 -0.09 -23.75 -42.23
C SER A 156 1.44 -23.75 -42.39
N GLU A 157 2.15 -22.85 -41.71
CA GLU A 157 3.62 -22.82 -41.73
C GLU A 157 4.23 -24.02 -40.98
N LEU A 158 3.67 -24.37 -39.82
CA LEU A 158 4.13 -25.52 -39.03
C LEU A 158 3.89 -26.84 -39.75
N SER A 159 2.71 -27.02 -40.37
CA SER A 159 2.42 -28.22 -41.17
C SER A 159 3.32 -28.34 -42.41
N SER A 160 3.73 -27.19 -43.00
CA SER A 160 4.68 -27.16 -44.12
C SER A 160 6.11 -27.52 -43.70
N GLN A 161 6.54 -27.12 -42.50
CA GLN A 161 7.83 -27.50 -41.91
C GLN A 161 7.89 -28.99 -41.55
N ASP A 162 6.82 -29.55 -40.98
CA ASP A 162 6.75 -30.99 -40.66
C ASP A 162 6.75 -31.86 -41.93
N THR A 163 6.14 -31.38 -43.02
CA THR A 163 6.16 -32.11 -44.29
C THR A 163 7.56 -32.10 -44.94
N GLN A 164 8.32 -31.02 -44.77
CA GLN A 164 9.73 -30.94 -45.23
C GLN A 164 10.67 -31.80 -44.38
N SER A 165 10.50 -31.86 -43.06
CA SER A 165 11.35 -32.66 -42.16
C SER A 165 11.15 -34.18 -42.39
N ILE A 166 9.91 -34.63 -42.63
CA ILE A 166 9.59 -36.03 -42.99
C ILE A 166 10.12 -36.39 -44.39
N GLY A 167 10.09 -35.45 -45.34
CA GLY A 167 10.62 -35.64 -46.69
C GLY A 167 12.15 -35.79 -46.75
N VAL A 168 12.88 -35.15 -45.84
CA VAL A 168 14.34 -35.24 -45.74
C VAL A 168 14.78 -36.59 -45.15
N GLN A 169 14.14 -37.09 -44.09
CA GLN A 169 14.49 -38.41 -43.52
C GLN A 169 14.28 -39.59 -44.49
N ARG A 170 13.40 -39.45 -45.48
CA ARG A 170 13.14 -40.52 -46.47
C ARG A 170 14.16 -40.56 -47.61
N LYS A 171 14.96 -39.51 -47.82
CA LYS A 171 16.03 -39.48 -48.84
C LYS A 171 17.36 -40.04 -48.33
N ASP A 172 17.57 -40.05 -47.01
CA ASP A 172 18.81 -40.55 -46.39
C ASP A 172 18.78 -42.05 -46.03
N SER A 173 17.68 -42.74 -46.37
CA SER A 173 17.47 -44.19 -46.09
C SER A 173 17.44 -45.03 -47.38
N LYS A 174 18.24 -44.64 -48.39
CA LYS A 174 18.42 -45.38 -49.65
C LYS A 174 19.87 -45.75 -49.88
#